data_AF-A0A8T3V8W9-F1
#
_entry.id   AF-A0A8T3V8W9-F1
#
_cell.length_a   1.000
_cell.length_b   1.000
_cell.length_c   1.000
_cell.angle_alpha   90.00
_cell.angle_beta   90.00
_cell.angle_gamma   90.00
#
_symmetry.space_group_name_H-M   'P 1'
#
loop_
_entity.id
_entity.type
_entity.pdbx_description
1 polymer ?
#
loop_
_entity_poly.entity_id
_entity_poly.type
_entity_poly.pdbx_seq_one_letter_code
_entity_poly.pdbx_strand_id
1 'polypeptide(L)'
;MSELKDLIKKFMELDDSLNEQLESLEESEEVYEQFEEDHADEINELNEIYHEIEHMVFHEEFLIVSNQTEDEKEVVALIISEEDEEAEEFVIPVFTDEEEANIAIEEFKEQFGDIEFTCDKKTGNEIVADHHEDDDFVGLAVNAPQWDFVIATEDVHDCSC
;
A
#
# COMPACT_ATOMS: atom_id res chain seq x y z
N MET A 1 -15.87 -9.28 -5.34
CA MET A 1 -14.67 -8.50 -5.00
C MET A 1 -14.85 -8.02 -3.58
N SER A 2 -13.77 -7.96 -2.79
CA SER A 2 -13.84 -7.33 -1.45
C SER A 2 -14.20 -5.85 -1.64
N GLU A 3 -14.97 -5.29 -0.71
CA GLU A 3 -15.34 -3.86 -0.69
C GLU A 3 -14.08 -2.98 -0.71
N LEU A 4 -13.02 -3.39 -0.01
CA LEU A 4 -11.70 -2.76 -0.02
C LEU A 4 -11.09 -2.70 -1.42
N LYS A 5 -11.18 -3.79 -2.19
CA LYS A 5 -10.65 -3.83 -3.57
C LYS A 5 -11.35 -2.83 -4.47
N ASP A 6 -12.66 -2.68 -4.32
CA ASP A 6 -13.46 -1.78 -5.15
C ASP A 6 -13.19 -0.32 -4.78
N LEU A 7 -12.98 -0.02 -3.49
CA LEU A 7 -12.59 1.30 -3.02
C LEU A 7 -11.18 1.70 -3.49
N ILE A 8 -10.18 0.83 -3.35
CA ILE A 8 -8.81 1.13 -3.82
C ILE A 8 -8.79 1.39 -5.33
N LYS A 9 -9.53 0.59 -6.12
CA LYS A 9 -9.65 0.85 -7.56
C LYS A 9 -10.26 2.21 -7.86
N LYS A 10 -11.33 2.56 -7.15
CA LYS A 10 -11.99 3.86 -7.31
C LYS A 10 -11.06 5.01 -6.93
N PHE A 11 -10.28 4.86 -5.85
CA PHE A 11 -9.27 5.82 -5.43
C PHE A 11 -8.25 6.04 -6.54
N MET A 12 -7.61 4.97 -7.03
CA MET A 12 -6.60 5.05 -8.09
C MET A 12 -7.16 5.68 -9.37
N GLU A 13 -8.35 5.28 -9.81
CA GLU A 13 -8.99 5.87 -11.01
C GLU A 13 -9.24 7.38 -10.88
N LEU A 14 -9.61 7.85 -9.68
CA LEU A 14 -9.88 9.26 -9.42
C LEU A 14 -8.56 10.05 -9.27
N ASP A 15 -7.60 9.51 -8.54
CA ASP A 15 -6.27 10.10 -8.35
C ASP A 15 -5.53 10.26 -9.70
N ASP A 16 -5.47 9.19 -10.49
CA ASP A 16 -4.87 9.21 -11.84
C ASP A 16 -5.56 10.26 -12.72
N SER A 17 -6.89 10.33 -12.69
CA SER A 17 -7.65 11.28 -13.49
C SER A 17 -7.43 12.74 -13.05
N LEU A 18 -7.19 13.01 -11.77
CA LEU A 18 -6.86 14.34 -11.28
C LEU A 18 -5.41 14.70 -11.62
N ASN A 19 -4.47 13.77 -11.43
CA ASN A 19 -3.06 13.95 -11.76
C ASN A 19 -2.85 14.21 -13.26
N GLU A 20 -3.49 13.45 -14.15
CA GLU A 20 -3.41 13.68 -15.60
C GLU A 20 -3.90 15.09 -16.01
N GLN A 21 -4.95 15.58 -15.36
CA GLN A 21 -5.45 16.92 -15.61
C GLN A 21 -4.48 17.98 -15.10
N LEU A 22 -3.92 17.78 -13.90
CA LEU A 22 -2.97 18.69 -13.29
C LEU A 22 -1.66 18.79 -14.09
N GLU A 23 -1.12 17.66 -14.55
CA GLU A 23 0.09 17.61 -15.40
C GLU A 23 -0.09 18.34 -16.74
N SER A 24 -1.34 18.50 -17.21
CA SER A 24 -1.65 19.21 -18.45
C SER A 24 -1.61 20.75 -18.31
N LEU A 25 -1.50 21.26 -17.08
CA LEU A 25 -1.52 22.68 -16.76
C LEU A 25 -0.11 23.29 -16.67
N GLU A 26 -0.03 24.62 -16.75
CA GLU A 26 1.24 25.32 -16.51
C GLU A 26 1.56 25.29 -15.01
N GLU A 27 2.77 24.85 -14.65
CA GLU A 27 3.26 24.81 -13.26
C GLU A 27 3.34 26.23 -12.66
N SER A 28 2.32 26.63 -11.91
CA SER A 28 2.31 27.88 -11.14
C SER A 28 1.30 27.80 -9.99
N GLU A 29 1.64 28.44 -8.86
CA GLU A 29 0.82 28.44 -7.63
C GLU A 29 -0.63 28.86 -7.89
N GLU A 30 -0.86 29.91 -8.68
CA GLU A 30 -2.22 30.40 -9.01
C GLU A 30 -3.04 29.38 -9.82
N VAL A 31 -2.39 28.56 -10.65
CA VAL A 31 -3.05 27.53 -11.46
C VAL A 31 -3.38 26.31 -10.60
N TYR A 32 -2.51 25.94 -9.66
CA TYR A 32 -2.79 24.88 -8.68
C TYR A 32 -3.96 25.26 -7.77
N GLU A 33 -3.97 26.48 -7.21
CA GLU A 33 -5.08 26.94 -6.35
C GLU A 33 -6.41 26.92 -7.10
N GLN A 34 -6.43 27.38 -8.36
CA GLN A 34 -7.66 27.36 -9.16
C GLN A 34 -8.10 25.93 -9.50
N PHE A 35 -7.15 25.03 -9.78
CA PHE A 35 -7.44 23.62 -10.03
C PHE A 35 -8.07 22.97 -8.79
N GLU A 36 -7.49 23.17 -7.61
CA GLU A 36 -8.07 22.66 -6.36
C GLU A 36 -9.47 23.21 -6.10
N GLU A 37 -9.74 24.50 -6.38
CA GLU A 37 -11.08 25.07 -6.28
C GLU A 37 -12.08 24.46 -7.27
N ASP A 38 -11.65 24.25 -8.53
CA ASP A 38 -12.50 23.71 -9.59
C ASP A 38 -12.82 22.22 -9.38
N HIS A 39 -11.91 21.48 -8.74
CA HIS A 39 -12.00 20.04 -8.47
C HIS A 39 -12.23 19.71 -6.98
N ALA A 40 -12.67 20.69 -6.17
CA ALA A 40 -12.81 20.54 -4.73
C ALA A 40 -13.71 19.35 -4.32
N ASP A 41 -14.80 19.10 -5.05
CA ASP A 41 -15.70 17.97 -4.75
C ASP A 41 -15.01 16.62 -4.99
N GLU A 42 -14.23 16.49 -6.06
CA GLU A 42 -13.48 15.27 -6.41
C GLU A 42 -12.33 15.03 -5.42
N ILE A 43 -11.60 16.08 -5.05
CA ILE A 43 -10.54 15.99 -4.02
C ILE A 43 -11.13 15.58 -2.67
N ASN A 44 -12.28 16.14 -2.29
CA ASN A 44 -12.96 15.73 -1.05
C ASN A 44 -13.42 14.28 -1.12
N GLU A 45 -13.98 13.83 -2.26
CA GLU A 45 -14.35 12.43 -2.48
C GLU A 45 -13.13 11.50 -2.39
N LEU A 46 -12.00 11.90 -2.98
CA LEU A 46 -10.74 11.15 -2.89
C LEU A 46 -10.28 10.98 -1.44
N ASN A 47 -10.32 12.06 -0.65
CA ASN A 47 -9.97 12.03 0.77
C ASN A 47 -10.93 11.14 1.59
N GLU A 48 -12.25 11.21 1.33
CA GLU A 48 -13.23 10.35 2.01
C GLU A 48 -12.99 8.87 1.71
N ILE A 49 -12.70 8.53 0.44
CA ILE A 49 -12.37 7.16 0.04
C ILE A 49 -11.07 6.70 0.72
N TYR A 50 -10.04 7.55 0.74
CA TYR A 50 -8.76 7.23 1.38
C TYR A 50 -8.93 6.88 2.86
N HIS A 51 -9.66 7.72 3.61
CA HIS A 51 -9.95 7.46 5.02
C HIS A 51 -10.76 6.17 5.25
N GLU A 52 -11.69 5.84 4.34
CA GLU A 52 -12.42 4.59 4.43
C GLU A 52 -11.49 3.38 4.20
N ILE A 53 -10.60 3.47 3.21
CA ILE A 53 -9.60 2.44 2.93
C ILE A 53 -8.67 2.25 4.13
N GLU A 54 -8.12 3.34 4.68
CA GLU A 54 -7.25 3.35 5.86
C GLU A 54 -7.88 2.55 7.01
N HIS A 55 -9.14 2.87 7.36
CA HIS A 55 -9.89 2.14 8.38
C HIS A 55 -10.09 0.67 8.06
N MET A 56 -10.39 0.33 6.81
CA MET A 56 -10.60 -1.05 6.41
C MET A 56 -9.33 -1.88 6.47
N VAL A 57 -8.21 -1.34 5.94
CA VAL A 57 -6.92 -2.05 5.88
C VAL A 57 -6.49 -2.52 7.27
N PHE A 58 -6.59 -1.68 8.29
CA PHE A 58 -6.15 -2.11 9.63
C PHE A 58 -7.00 -3.22 10.27
N HIS A 59 -8.26 -3.40 9.83
CA HIS A 59 -9.17 -4.39 10.39
C HIS A 59 -9.39 -5.61 9.50
N GLU A 60 -8.97 -5.55 8.23
CA GLU A 60 -9.14 -6.64 7.27
C GLU A 60 -8.04 -7.71 7.44
N GLU A 61 -8.39 -8.96 7.13
CA GLU A 61 -7.46 -10.08 7.11
C GLU A 61 -6.78 -10.15 5.75
N PHE A 62 -5.45 -10.09 5.76
CA PHE A 62 -4.63 -10.24 4.56
C PHE A 62 -3.80 -11.51 4.61
N LEU A 63 -3.34 -11.91 3.43
CA LEU A 63 -2.25 -12.84 3.26
C LEU A 63 -0.93 -12.06 3.25
N ILE A 64 0.02 -12.48 4.06
CA ILE A 64 1.41 -12.02 4.01
C ILE A 64 2.28 -13.11 3.44
N VAL A 65 3.22 -12.75 2.58
CA VAL A 65 4.15 -13.69 1.96
C VAL A 65 5.44 -13.72 2.78
N SER A 66 5.96 -14.91 3.02
CA SER A 66 7.23 -15.12 3.70
C SER A 66 8.12 -16.04 2.88
N ASN A 67 9.41 -15.71 2.83
CA ASN A 67 10.45 -16.63 2.42
C ASN A 67 10.65 -17.66 3.54
N GLN A 68 10.63 -18.95 3.19
CA GLN A 68 10.88 -20.04 4.11
C GLN A 68 12.10 -20.86 3.65
N THR A 69 13.07 -20.99 4.55
CA THR A 69 14.16 -21.95 4.45
C THR A 69 13.98 -23.07 5.48
N GLU A 70 14.87 -24.07 5.49
CA GLU A 70 14.80 -25.15 6.51
C GLU A 70 14.96 -24.62 7.95
N ASP A 71 15.63 -23.48 8.13
CA ASP A 71 16.02 -22.95 9.44
C ASP A 71 15.26 -21.66 9.84
N GLU A 72 14.83 -20.85 8.88
CA GLU A 72 14.28 -19.50 9.12
C GLU A 72 13.07 -19.19 8.22
N LYS A 73 12.13 -18.40 8.77
CA LYS A 73 10.98 -17.85 8.06
C LYS A 73 10.97 -16.34 8.24
N GLU A 74 11.03 -15.62 7.13
CA GLU A 74 11.13 -14.16 7.10
C GLU A 74 10.03 -13.58 6.20
N VAL A 75 9.33 -12.56 6.68
CA VAL A 75 8.31 -11.87 5.89
C VAL A 75 8.99 -11.11 4.75
N VAL A 76 8.41 -11.19 3.56
CA VAL A 76 8.90 -10.41 2.41
C VAL A 76 8.61 -8.94 2.69
N ALA A 77 9.60 -8.08 2.49
CA ALA A 77 9.46 -6.63 2.55
C ALA A 77 9.90 -6.01 1.22
N LEU A 78 9.30 -4.87 0.86
CA LEU A 78 9.69 -4.07 -0.31
C LEU A 78 10.42 -2.83 0.19
N ILE A 79 11.68 -2.66 -0.26
CA ILE A 79 12.51 -1.50 0.09
C ILE A 79 12.13 -0.33 -0.81
N ILE A 80 11.89 0.85 -0.23
CA ILE A 80 11.44 2.07 -0.93
C ILE A 80 12.57 3.12 -1.05
N SER A 81 13.64 2.99 -0.26
CA SER A 81 14.78 3.93 -0.29
C SER A 81 15.55 3.93 -1.63
N GLU A 82 16.05 5.10 -2.04
CA GLU A 82 17.04 5.20 -3.11
C GLU A 82 18.37 4.53 -2.67
N GLU A 83 19.10 3.89 -3.60
CA GLU A 83 20.31 3.05 -3.34
C GLU A 83 21.45 3.73 -2.51
N ASP A 84 21.36 5.03 -2.23
CA ASP A 84 22.38 5.85 -1.57
C ASP A 84 21.98 6.39 -0.17
N GLU A 85 20.82 6.01 0.38
CA GLU A 85 20.39 6.46 1.72
C GLU A 85 20.85 5.52 2.86
N GLU A 86 21.14 6.09 4.05
CA GLU A 86 21.66 5.34 5.21
C GLU A 86 20.55 4.54 5.95
N ALA A 87 19.28 4.76 5.62
CA ALA A 87 18.11 4.07 6.18
C ALA A 87 17.31 3.44 5.03
N GLU A 88 17.06 2.13 5.12
CA GLU A 88 16.33 1.37 4.11
C GLU A 88 14.85 1.29 4.53
N GLU A 89 14.09 2.36 4.28
CA GLU A 89 12.64 2.37 4.52
C GLU A 89 11.95 1.24 3.76
N PHE A 90 11.04 0.52 4.42
CA PHE A 90 10.37 -0.64 3.82
C PHE A 90 8.88 -0.72 4.14
N VAL A 91 8.16 -1.36 3.23
CA VAL A 91 6.74 -1.74 3.40
C VAL A 91 6.58 -3.25 3.36
N ILE A 92 5.53 -3.72 4.01
CA ILE A 92 5.11 -5.12 3.94
C ILE A 92 4.01 -5.25 2.88
N PRO A 93 4.20 -6.03 1.80
CA PRO A 93 3.15 -6.34 0.86
C PRO A 93 2.10 -7.23 1.52
N VAL A 94 0.83 -6.82 1.42
CA VAL A 94 -0.32 -7.52 1.97
C VAL A 94 -1.33 -7.83 0.87
N PHE A 95 -1.84 -9.06 0.84
CA PHE A 95 -2.70 -9.53 -0.25
C PHE A 95 -4.10 -9.83 0.22
N THR A 96 -5.06 -9.29 -0.51
CA THR A 96 -6.50 -9.44 -0.22
C THR A 96 -7.04 -10.83 -0.55
N ASP A 97 -6.38 -11.59 -1.44
CA ASP A 97 -6.71 -12.98 -1.72
C ASP A 97 -5.52 -13.78 -2.26
N GLU A 98 -5.72 -15.09 -2.38
CA GLU A 98 -4.69 -16.03 -2.83
C GLU A 98 -4.30 -15.81 -4.30
N GLU A 99 -5.18 -15.26 -5.14
CA GLU A 99 -4.86 -15.01 -6.55
C GLU A 99 -3.79 -13.92 -6.65
N GLU A 100 -4.00 -12.78 -5.99
CA GLU A 100 -3.02 -11.68 -5.94
C GLU A 100 -1.69 -12.13 -5.30
N ALA A 101 -1.76 -12.86 -4.18
CA ALA A 101 -0.58 -13.39 -3.51
C ALA A 101 0.24 -14.33 -4.40
N ASN A 102 -0.44 -15.19 -5.19
CA ASN A 102 0.25 -16.11 -6.10
C ASN A 102 0.92 -15.38 -7.27
N ILE A 103 0.28 -14.33 -7.81
CA ILE A 103 0.89 -13.51 -8.87
C ILE A 103 2.18 -12.88 -8.34
N ALA A 104 2.15 -12.27 -7.15
CA ALA A 104 3.35 -11.70 -6.54
C ALA A 104 4.45 -12.73 -6.26
N ILE A 105 4.07 -13.92 -5.76
CA ILE A 105 5.02 -15.03 -5.55
C ILE A 105 5.69 -15.47 -6.84
N GLU A 106 4.95 -15.53 -7.96
CA GLU A 106 5.55 -15.85 -9.26
C GLU A 106 6.60 -14.81 -9.66
N GLU A 107 6.31 -13.52 -9.48
CA GLU A 107 7.27 -12.44 -9.73
C GLU A 107 8.49 -12.51 -8.81
N PHE A 108 8.30 -12.79 -7.52
CA PHE A 108 9.42 -12.96 -6.58
C PHE A 108 10.30 -14.16 -6.94
N LYS A 109 9.72 -15.27 -7.40
CA LYS A 109 10.50 -16.43 -7.86
C LYS A 109 11.33 -16.13 -9.10
N GLU A 110 10.83 -15.31 -10.02
CA GLU A 110 11.60 -14.88 -11.18
C GLU A 110 12.84 -14.07 -10.77
N GLN A 111 12.74 -13.27 -9.70
CA GLN A 111 13.83 -12.41 -9.22
C GLN A 111 14.81 -13.13 -8.29
N PHE A 112 14.30 -13.99 -7.38
CA PHE A 112 15.08 -14.58 -6.30
C PHE A 112 15.37 -16.09 -6.47
N GLY A 113 14.84 -16.73 -7.52
CA GLY A 113 15.08 -18.14 -7.84
C GLY A 113 14.14 -19.13 -7.14
N ASP A 114 14.60 -20.38 -6.95
CA ASP A 114 13.83 -21.48 -6.34
C ASP A 114 13.76 -21.35 -4.80
N ILE A 115 13.23 -20.22 -4.32
CA ILE A 115 12.89 -20.00 -2.91
C ILE A 115 11.50 -20.56 -2.63
N GLU A 116 11.33 -21.20 -1.47
CA GLU A 116 10.02 -21.64 -0.99
C GLU A 116 9.31 -20.46 -0.33
N PHE A 117 8.19 -20.04 -0.91
CA PHE A 117 7.35 -19.00 -0.34
C PHE A 117 6.14 -19.64 0.35
N THR A 118 5.78 -19.11 1.51
CA THR A 118 4.56 -19.47 2.22
C THR A 118 3.73 -18.24 2.51
N CYS A 119 2.41 -18.44 2.64
CA CYS A 119 1.49 -17.38 3.03
C CYS A 119 0.94 -17.65 4.43
N ASP A 120 0.94 -16.62 5.27
CA ASP A 120 0.17 -16.60 6.51
C ASP A 120 -0.96 -15.59 6.42
N LYS A 121 -1.97 -15.75 7.27
CA LYS A 121 -3.07 -14.79 7.39
C LYS A 121 -2.88 -13.95 8.65
N LYS A 122 -2.96 -12.63 8.51
CA LYS A 122 -2.91 -11.68 9.62
C LYS A 122 -3.81 -10.48 9.32
N THR A 123 -4.33 -9.87 10.38
CA THR A 123 -5.02 -8.58 10.23
C THR A 123 -4.01 -7.45 10.03
N GLY A 124 -4.39 -6.37 9.36
CA GLY A 124 -3.51 -5.20 9.17
C GLY A 124 -2.92 -4.70 10.48
N ASN A 125 -3.74 -4.58 11.53
CA ASN A 125 -3.31 -4.20 12.88
C ASN A 125 -2.27 -5.15 13.49
N GLU A 126 -2.41 -6.48 13.30
CA GLU A 126 -1.41 -7.43 13.78
C GLU A 126 -0.08 -7.26 13.06
N ILE A 127 -0.11 -7.00 11.74
CA ILE A 127 1.10 -6.77 10.95
C ILE A 127 1.80 -5.49 11.43
N VAL A 128 1.06 -4.39 11.56
CA VAL A 128 1.64 -3.13 12.05
C VAL A 128 2.21 -3.29 13.46
N ALA A 129 1.49 -3.99 14.35
CA ALA A 129 1.96 -4.24 15.71
C ALA A 129 3.22 -5.13 15.75
N ASP A 130 3.40 -6.06 14.82
CA ASP A 130 4.60 -6.90 14.75
C ASP A 130 5.86 -6.09 14.34
N HIS A 131 5.67 -4.95 13.66
CA HIS A 131 6.76 -4.12 13.11
C HIS A 131 6.86 -2.71 13.73
N HIS A 132 6.05 -2.39 14.75
CA HIS A 132 6.00 -1.03 15.34
C HIS A 132 7.29 -0.56 16.05
N GLU A 133 8.21 -1.46 16.38
CA GLU A 133 9.51 -1.12 16.99
C GLU A 133 10.61 -0.92 15.93
N ASP A 134 10.29 -1.16 14.65
CA ASP A 134 11.19 -0.97 13.54
C ASP A 134 11.01 0.44 12.97
N ASP A 135 11.99 1.31 13.22
CA ASP A 135 11.94 2.72 12.80
C ASP A 135 11.94 2.87 11.26
N ASP A 136 12.38 1.82 10.53
CA ASP A 136 12.43 1.81 9.07
C ASP A 136 11.14 1.26 8.43
N PHE A 137 10.17 0.78 9.23
CA PHE A 137 8.88 0.29 8.74
C PHE A 137 7.89 1.43 8.48
N VAL A 138 7.56 1.66 7.20
CA VAL A 138 6.73 2.81 6.82
C VAL A 138 5.27 2.47 6.57
N GLY A 139 4.90 1.21 6.27
CA GLY A 139 3.51 0.92 5.92
C GLY A 139 3.21 -0.44 5.28
N LEU A 140 1.96 -0.59 4.86
CA LEU A 140 1.46 -1.77 4.16
C LEU A 140 1.21 -1.45 2.68
N ALA A 141 1.73 -2.28 1.78
CA ALA A 141 1.48 -2.17 0.35
C ALA A 141 0.40 -3.18 -0.07
N VAL A 142 -0.79 -2.70 -0.47
CA VAL A 142 -1.93 -3.58 -0.73
C VAL A 142 -1.86 -4.15 -2.15
N ASN A 143 -1.82 -5.48 -2.26
CA ASN A 143 -1.67 -6.23 -3.51
C ASN A 143 -0.46 -5.77 -4.36
N ALA A 144 0.66 -5.45 -3.71
CA ALA A 144 1.91 -5.15 -4.41
C ALA A 144 2.62 -6.44 -4.88
N PRO A 145 3.29 -6.44 -6.04
CA PRO A 145 3.60 -5.30 -6.90
C PRO A 145 2.52 -4.94 -7.92
N GLN A 146 1.36 -5.61 -7.92
CA GLN A 146 0.34 -5.38 -8.95
C GLN A 146 -0.29 -4.00 -8.83
N TRP A 147 -0.46 -3.51 -7.60
CA TRP A 147 -1.09 -2.23 -7.30
C TRP A 147 -0.07 -1.30 -6.65
N ASP A 148 -0.06 -0.04 -7.09
CA ASP A 148 0.77 1.02 -6.53
C ASP A 148 0.01 1.75 -5.42
N PHE A 149 -0.35 1.01 -4.37
CA PHE A 149 -1.15 1.54 -3.26
C PHE A 149 -0.55 1.18 -1.91
N VAL A 150 -0.09 2.20 -1.18
CA VAL A 150 0.56 2.09 0.13
C VAL A 150 -0.25 2.85 1.17
N ILE A 151 -0.46 2.21 2.32
CA ILE A 151 -1.00 2.83 3.53
C ILE A 151 0.14 3.00 4.52
N ALA A 152 0.45 4.24 4.91
CA ALA A 152 1.52 4.49 5.86
C ALA A 152 1.08 4.14 7.29
N THR A 153 2.04 3.77 8.14
CA THR A 153 1.78 3.51 9.56
C THR A 153 1.45 4.79 10.34
N GLU A 154 1.90 5.95 9.86
CA GLU A 154 1.57 7.26 10.45
C GLU A 154 0.08 7.60 10.30
N ASP A 155 -0.55 7.04 9.27
CA ASP A 155 -2.00 7.12 9.04
C ASP A 155 -2.77 6.14 9.94
N VAL A 156 -2.13 5.41 10.87
CA VAL A 156 -2.84 4.73 11.96
C VAL A 156 -3.35 5.80 12.92
N HIS A 157 -4.37 6.53 12.51
CA HIS A 157 -5.11 7.38 13.41
C HIS A 157 -5.97 6.49 14.31
N ASP A 158 -5.67 6.54 15.60
CA ASP A 158 -6.49 6.01 16.68
C ASP A 158 -7.83 6.78 16.65
N CYS A 159 -8.70 6.45 15.69
CA CYS A 159 -10.06 6.94 15.57
C CYS A 159 -10.85 6.32 16.72
N SER A 160 -10.64 6.91 17.89
CA SER A 160 -11.47 6.74 19.06
C SER A 160 -12.82 7.35 18.72
N CYS A 161 -13.74 6.49 18.30
CA CYS A 161 -15.16 6.77 18.12
C CYS A 161 -15.78 7.62 19.26
#